data_AF-A0A975E7U5-F1
#
_entry.id   AF-A0A975E7U5-F1
#
_cell.length_a   1.000
_cell.length_b   1.000
_cell.length_c   1.000
_cell.angle_alpha   90.00
_cell.angle_beta   90.00
_cell.angle_gamma   90.00
#
_symmetry.space_group_name_H-M   'P 1'
#
loop_
_entity.id
_entity.type
_entity.pdbx_description
1 polymer ?
#
loop_
_entity_poly.entity_id
_entity_poly.type
_entity_poly.pdbx_seq_one_letter_code
_entity_poly.pdbx_strand_id
1 'polypeptide(L)'
;MSSSAPTLTVRVACKAVEATDICSFELVAAEDSAPLPAFSAGSHVDVHLPGGLTRQYSLCNDPHETHRYLIAVLRDPASRGGSQAMHAEVQEGQLLQISAPKNHFGLAHDARRSLLLAGGIGVTPILCMAERLAMVGADFAMHYSSRTRARTAFVERIAASPFAPQVHFHFDDGDAAQKLDLAGLLKDPQAGAHLYVCGPKGYMDAVLTTARASGWPESQLHYEFFAAEVAKSETDASFEVQLASSGRVITVTKDQTVTQALSAAGVEVQTACEQGVCGTCLTRVLSGVPDHKDVYLTPEEQAANDQFTPCCSRAKTARLVLDL
;
A
#
# COMPACT_ATOMS: atom_id res chain seq x y z
N MET A 1 -27.93 -5.25 8.12
CA MET A 1 -26.97 -6.36 8.17
C MET A 1 -25.91 -6.04 7.13
N SER A 2 -24.74 -5.57 7.57
CA SER A 2 -23.65 -5.16 6.68
C SER A 2 -23.04 -6.41 6.08
N SER A 3 -23.12 -6.55 4.76
CA SER A 3 -22.46 -7.62 4.01
C SER A 3 -20.96 -7.38 4.07
N SER A 4 -20.25 -8.00 5.02
CA SER A 4 -18.79 -8.10 4.95
C SER A 4 -18.41 -8.67 3.59
N ALA A 5 -17.52 -8.00 2.86
CA ALA A 5 -17.00 -8.55 1.61
C ALA A 5 -16.49 -9.98 1.86
N PRO A 6 -16.76 -10.93 0.95
CA PRO A 6 -16.37 -12.32 1.16
C PRO A 6 -14.85 -12.44 1.34
N THR A 7 -14.42 -13.11 2.42
CA THR A 7 -13.01 -13.44 2.67
C THR A 7 -12.66 -14.79 2.07
N LEU A 8 -11.40 -14.95 1.67
CA LEU A 8 -10.80 -16.20 1.23
C LEU A 8 -10.07 -16.83 2.42
N THR A 9 -10.30 -18.13 2.63
CA THR A 9 -9.48 -18.90 3.58
C THR A 9 -8.28 -19.46 2.84
N VAL A 10 -7.08 -19.09 3.28
CA VAL A 10 -5.81 -19.55 2.69
C VAL A 10 -4.96 -20.25 3.74
N ARG A 11 -4.11 -21.16 3.30
CA ARG A 11 -3.09 -21.83 4.11
C ARG A 11 -1.73 -21.25 3.80
N VAL A 12 -0.92 -21.02 4.83
CA VAL A 12 0.50 -20.68 4.67
C VAL A 12 1.24 -21.93 4.23
N ALA A 13 1.58 -22.04 2.96
CA ALA A 13 2.31 -23.17 2.41
C ALA A 13 3.80 -23.12 2.77
N CYS A 14 4.39 -21.92 2.73
CA CYS A 14 5.80 -21.71 3.06
C CYS A 14 6.00 -20.35 3.72
N LYS A 15 6.95 -20.28 4.65
CA LYS A 15 7.49 -19.05 5.23
C LYS A 15 9.00 -19.03 5.08
N ALA A 16 9.53 -18.10 4.30
CA ALA A 16 10.96 -18.00 4.04
C ALA A 16 11.54 -16.66 4.51
N VAL A 17 12.80 -16.67 4.94
CA VAL A 17 13.54 -15.43 5.22
C VAL A 17 14.14 -14.92 3.91
N GLU A 18 13.68 -13.76 3.47
CA GLU A 18 14.13 -13.15 2.20
C GLU A 18 15.29 -12.18 2.41
N ALA A 19 15.32 -11.51 3.57
CA ALA A 19 16.35 -10.58 3.97
C ALA A 19 16.29 -10.35 5.48
N THR A 20 17.23 -9.56 6.01
CA THR A 20 17.20 -9.08 7.39
C THR A 20 15.88 -8.36 7.66
N ASP A 21 15.12 -8.85 8.65
CA ASP A 21 13.79 -8.37 9.05
C ASP A 21 12.67 -8.57 8.01
N ILE A 22 12.87 -9.34 6.93
CA ILE A 22 11.85 -9.58 5.90
C ILE A 22 11.60 -11.09 5.73
N CYS A 23 10.34 -11.50 5.89
CA CYS A 23 9.88 -12.85 5.54
C CYS A 23 8.88 -12.80 4.38
N SER A 24 8.94 -13.78 3.50
CA SER A 24 7.88 -14.07 2.53
C SER A 24 6.95 -15.16 3.05
N PHE A 25 5.70 -15.12 2.60
CA PHE A 25 4.66 -16.09 2.92
C PHE A 25 3.96 -16.51 1.65
N GLU A 26 4.09 -17.78 1.31
CA GLU A 26 3.33 -18.39 0.23
C GLU A 26 1.96 -18.80 0.77
N LEU A 27 0.90 -18.28 0.17
CA LEU A 27 -0.48 -18.51 0.55
C LEU A 27 -1.15 -19.31 -0.56
N VAL A 28 -1.70 -20.48 -0.22
CA VAL A 28 -2.45 -21.33 -1.14
C VAL A 28 -3.90 -21.44 -0.66
N ALA A 29 -4.82 -21.81 -1.54
CA ALA A 29 -6.20 -22.09 -1.10
C ALA A 29 -6.20 -23.14 0.02
N ALA A 30 -7.05 -22.95 1.04
CA ALA A 30 -7.16 -23.90 2.15
C ALA A 30 -7.73 -25.25 1.70
N GLU A 31 -8.61 -25.23 0.69
CA GLU A 31 -9.06 -26.43 -0.01
C GLU A 31 -8.05 -26.77 -1.11
N ASP A 32 -7.48 -27.97 -1.01
CA ASP A 32 -6.47 -28.43 -1.97
C ASP A 32 -7.01 -28.42 -3.40
N SER A 33 -6.21 -27.89 -4.34
CA SER A 33 -6.51 -27.78 -5.79
C SER A 33 -7.52 -26.71 -6.21
N ALA A 34 -8.02 -25.85 -5.31
CA ALA A 34 -8.84 -24.70 -5.70
C ALA A 34 -7.95 -23.55 -6.22
N PRO A 35 -8.19 -22.99 -7.42
CA PRO A 35 -7.49 -21.80 -7.86
C PRO A 35 -7.91 -20.58 -7.02
N LEU A 36 -6.93 -19.76 -6.66
CA LEU A 36 -7.16 -18.43 -6.11
C LEU A 36 -7.63 -17.48 -7.23
N PRO A 37 -8.41 -16.43 -6.90
CA PRO A 37 -8.79 -15.41 -7.87
C PRO A 37 -7.57 -14.83 -8.62
N ALA A 38 -7.74 -14.55 -9.91
CA ALA A 38 -6.70 -13.84 -10.65
C ALA A 38 -6.54 -12.40 -10.12
N PHE A 39 -5.34 -11.85 -10.23
CA PHE A 39 -5.02 -10.48 -9.85
C PHE A 39 -4.22 -9.78 -10.96
N SER A 40 -3.95 -8.50 -10.77
CA SER A 40 -3.10 -7.72 -11.68
C SER A 40 -1.92 -7.12 -10.92
N ALA A 41 -0.82 -6.81 -11.62
CA ALA A 41 0.35 -6.23 -10.98
C ALA A 41 0.00 -4.93 -10.23
N GLY A 42 0.51 -4.80 -9.01
CA GLY A 42 0.12 -3.74 -8.07
C GLY A 42 -1.01 -4.12 -7.12
N SER A 43 -1.59 -5.31 -7.24
CA SER A 43 -2.62 -5.77 -6.30
C SER A 43 -2.06 -6.03 -4.89
N HIS A 44 -2.92 -5.83 -3.89
CA HIS A 44 -2.70 -6.22 -2.51
C HIS A 44 -3.89 -7.02 -1.96
N VAL A 45 -3.68 -7.68 -0.84
CA VAL A 45 -4.73 -8.34 -0.05
C VAL A 45 -4.73 -7.80 1.38
N ASP A 46 -5.92 -7.70 1.97
CA ASP A 46 -6.07 -7.49 3.41
C ASP A 46 -5.87 -8.86 4.09
N VAL A 47 -4.91 -8.96 5.01
CA VAL A 47 -4.66 -10.16 5.83
C VAL A 47 -5.21 -9.92 7.23
N HIS A 48 -6.12 -10.79 7.66
CA HIS A 48 -6.67 -10.79 9.00
C HIS A 48 -5.76 -11.63 9.92
N LEU A 49 -5.16 -10.95 10.89
CA LEU A 49 -4.21 -11.52 11.83
C LEU A 49 -4.90 -11.98 13.12
N PRO A 50 -4.29 -12.93 13.85
CA PRO A 50 -4.65 -13.18 15.24
C PRO A 50 -4.65 -11.87 16.04
N GLY A 51 -5.62 -11.72 16.95
CA GLY A 51 -5.80 -10.48 17.72
C GLY A 51 -6.64 -9.39 17.03
N GLY A 52 -7.25 -9.68 15.88
CA GLY A 52 -8.22 -8.78 15.22
C GLY A 52 -7.60 -7.67 14.37
N LEU A 53 -6.27 -7.67 14.22
CA LEU A 53 -5.59 -6.71 13.35
C LEU A 53 -5.76 -7.11 11.89
N THR A 54 -5.98 -6.13 11.01
CA THR A 54 -5.97 -6.32 9.56
C THR A 54 -4.84 -5.52 8.95
N ARG A 55 -4.03 -6.12 8.07
CA ARG A 55 -2.91 -5.43 7.40
C ARG A 55 -2.88 -5.75 5.91
N GLN A 56 -2.49 -4.77 5.13
CA GLN A 56 -2.36 -4.91 3.68
C GLN A 56 -0.96 -5.32 3.30
N TYR A 57 -0.88 -6.29 2.40
CA TYR A 57 0.39 -6.70 1.81
C TYR A 57 0.21 -6.84 0.30
N SER A 58 1.07 -6.17 -0.46
CA SER A 58 1.11 -6.27 -1.92
C SER A 58 1.52 -7.69 -2.32
N LEU A 59 0.86 -8.21 -3.34
CA LEU A 59 1.21 -9.47 -3.98
C LEU A 59 2.50 -9.27 -4.78
N CYS A 60 3.45 -10.19 -4.61
CA CYS A 60 4.79 -10.11 -5.21
C CYS A 60 5.18 -11.35 -6.03
N ASN A 61 4.19 -12.14 -6.47
CA ASN A 61 4.34 -13.18 -7.49
C ASN A 61 3.74 -12.77 -8.83
N ASP A 62 3.99 -13.60 -9.84
CA ASP A 62 3.45 -13.43 -11.19
C ASP A 62 1.91 -13.45 -11.16
N PRO A 63 1.23 -12.41 -11.69
CA PRO A 63 -0.23 -12.34 -11.74
C PRO A 63 -0.95 -13.50 -12.44
N HIS A 64 -0.26 -14.33 -13.23
CA HIS A 64 -0.85 -15.52 -13.88
C HIS A 64 -0.88 -16.74 -12.96
N GLU A 65 -0.13 -16.72 -11.86
CA GLU A 65 -0.16 -17.79 -10.89
C GLU A 65 -1.46 -17.73 -10.08
N THR A 66 -2.40 -18.61 -10.40
CA THR A 66 -3.63 -18.79 -9.60
C THR A 66 -3.51 -19.89 -8.56
N HIS A 67 -2.38 -20.61 -8.52
CA HIS A 67 -2.17 -21.70 -7.56
C HIS A 67 -1.67 -21.18 -6.20
N ARG A 68 -1.18 -19.93 -6.15
CA ARG A 68 -0.67 -19.30 -4.92
C ARG A 68 -0.71 -17.78 -5.02
N TYR A 69 -0.68 -17.16 -3.85
CA TYR A 69 -0.28 -15.76 -3.66
C TYR A 69 1.02 -15.73 -2.88
N LEU A 70 1.89 -14.77 -3.21
CA LEU A 70 3.09 -14.50 -2.42
C LEU A 70 3.02 -13.08 -1.87
N ILE A 71 3.24 -12.95 -0.56
CA ILE A 71 3.42 -11.66 0.10
C ILE A 71 4.78 -11.63 0.79
N ALA A 72 5.36 -10.44 0.95
CA ALA A 72 6.53 -10.24 1.81
C ALA A 72 6.28 -9.14 2.83
N VAL A 73 6.69 -9.40 4.06
CA VAL A 73 6.41 -8.57 5.23
C VAL A 73 7.72 -8.15 5.86
N LEU A 74 7.96 -6.84 5.90
CA LEU A 74 8.99 -6.24 6.73
C LEU A 74 8.52 -6.18 8.19
N ARG A 75 9.34 -6.67 9.11
CA ARG A 75 9.17 -6.49 10.55
C ARG A 75 9.53 -5.05 10.93
N ASP A 76 8.54 -4.18 10.86
CA ASP A 76 8.68 -2.79 11.27
C ASP A 76 9.11 -2.69 12.76
N PRO A 77 10.25 -2.03 13.08
CA PRO A 77 10.65 -1.82 14.47
C PRO A 77 9.64 -0.96 15.26
N ALA A 78 8.88 -0.09 14.60
CA ALA A 78 7.81 0.73 15.17
C ALA A 78 6.41 0.13 14.96
N SER A 79 6.32 -1.20 14.74
CA SER A 79 5.06 -1.88 14.43
C SER A 79 3.97 -1.63 15.47
N ARG A 80 2.75 -1.39 14.96
CA ARG A 80 1.50 -1.39 15.73
C ARG A 80 0.94 -2.82 15.89
N GLY A 81 1.82 -3.79 16.13
CA GLY A 81 1.49 -5.21 16.28
C GLY A 81 1.47 -6.03 14.99
N GLY A 82 0.93 -5.51 13.88
CA GLY A 82 0.64 -6.34 12.70
C GLY A 82 1.84 -7.06 12.07
N SER A 83 2.91 -6.34 11.74
CA SER A 83 4.12 -6.98 11.18
C SER A 83 4.87 -7.82 12.21
N GLN A 84 4.79 -7.49 13.50
CA GLN A 84 5.36 -8.34 14.56
C GLN A 84 4.61 -9.66 14.66
N ALA A 85 3.28 -9.63 14.60
CA ALA A 85 2.42 -10.82 14.61
C ALA A 85 2.66 -11.72 13.38
N MET A 86 2.76 -11.14 12.17
CA MET A 86 3.16 -11.90 10.97
C MET A 86 4.49 -12.65 11.16
N HIS A 87 5.47 -12.01 11.80
CA HIS A 87 6.78 -12.63 12.02
C HIS A 87 6.77 -13.67 13.15
N ALA A 88 6.09 -13.39 14.25
CA ALA A 88 6.14 -14.22 15.46
C ALA A 88 5.10 -15.36 15.47
N GLU A 89 3.88 -15.07 15.01
CA GLU A 89 2.71 -15.94 15.23
C GLU A 89 2.31 -16.73 13.98
N VAL A 90 2.55 -16.16 12.79
CA VAL A 90 2.20 -16.82 11.52
C VAL A 90 3.27 -17.85 11.15
N GLN A 91 2.85 -19.10 10.98
CA GLN A 91 3.71 -20.26 10.70
C GLN A 91 3.16 -21.08 9.53
N GLU A 92 4.02 -21.91 8.93
CA GLU A 92 3.63 -22.86 7.89
C GLU A 92 2.51 -23.79 8.39
N GLY A 93 1.57 -24.11 7.49
CA GLY A 93 0.39 -24.92 7.76
C GLY A 93 -0.79 -24.17 8.37
N GLN A 94 -0.60 -22.95 8.90
CA GLN A 94 -1.70 -22.20 9.50
C GLN A 94 -2.68 -21.65 8.46
N LEU A 95 -3.94 -21.49 8.88
CA LEU A 95 -4.97 -20.84 8.08
C LEU A 95 -5.04 -19.34 8.40
N LEU A 96 -5.20 -18.53 7.36
CA LEU A 96 -5.45 -17.11 7.43
C LEU A 96 -6.72 -16.77 6.65
N GLN A 97 -7.39 -15.71 7.07
CA GLN A 97 -8.43 -15.07 6.26
C GLN A 97 -7.80 -13.91 5.50
N ILE A 98 -8.07 -13.80 4.21
CA ILE A 98 -7.65 -12.67 3.39
C ILE A 98 -8.82 -12.09 2.59
N SER A 99 -8.73 -10.84 2.17
CA SER A 99 -9.65 -10.31 1.16
C SER A 99 -9.38 -10.92 -0.22
N ALA A 100 -10.33 -10.76 -1.15
CA ALA A 100 -9.99 -10.82 -2.57
C ALA A 100 -8.94 -9.75 -2.92
N PRO A 101 -8.12 -9.95 -3.97
CA PRO A 101 -7.16 -8.94 -4.42
C PRO A 101 -7.84 -7.62 -4.79
N LYS A 102 -7.23 -6.51 -4.37
CA LYS A 102 -7.62 -5.14 -4.73
C LYS A 102 -6.44 -4.47 -5.42
N ASN A 103 -6.67 -3.57 -6.37
CA ASN A 103 -5.59 -2.88 -7.06
C ASN A 103 -5.86 -1.37 -7.14
N HIS A 104 -4.98 -0.59 -6.51
CA HIS A 104 -4.96 0.87 -6.58
C HIS A 104 -3.65 1.40 -7.18
N PHE A 105 -2.79 0.49 -7.65
CA PHE A 105 -1.45 0.79 -8.15
C PHE A 105 -1.20 0.03 -9.45
N GLY A 106 -2.16 0.07 -10.37
CA GLY A 106 -2.13 -0.71 -11.61
C GLY A 106 -1.16 -0.18 -12.67
N LEU A 107 -0.66 -1.08 -13.52
CA LEU A 107 0.12 -0.70 -14.69
C LEU A 107 -0.75 0.01 -15.75
N ALA A 108 -0.20 1.05 -16.37
CA ALA A 108 -0.77 1.74 -17.52
C ALA A 108 -0.56 0.84 -18.75
N HIS A 109 -1.65 0.47 -19.40
CA HIS A 109 -1.63 -0.53 -20.48
C HIS A 109 -1.12 0.05 -21.80
N ASP A 110 -1.14 1.37 -21.94
CA ASP A 110 -0.69 2.15 -23.09
C ASP A 110 0.74 2.71 -22.91
N ALA A 111 1.42 2.35 -21.83
CA ALA A 111 2.79 2.75 -21.57
C ALA A 111 3.73 2.23 -22.67
N ARG A 112 4.53 3.13 -23.25
CA ARG A 112 5.63 2.78 -24.15
C ARG A 112 6.85 2.28 -23.39
N ARG A 113 7.04 2.78 -22.17
CA ARG A 113 8.13 2.39 -21.27
C ARG A 113 7.73 2.61 -19.82
N SER A 114 8.13 1.68 -18.94
CA SER A 114 7.90 1.79 -17.49
C SER A 114 9.21 1.97 -16.74
N LEU A 115 9.31 3.01 -15.90
CA LEU A 115 10.38 3.15 -14.91
C LEU A 115 9.84 2.73 -13.55
N LEU A 116 10.44 1.70 -12.96
CA LEU A 116 9.98 1.12 -11.70
C LEU A 116 10.98 1.40 -10.58
N LEU A 117 10.63 2.25 -9.61
CA LEU A 117 11.51 2.68 -8.53
C LEU A 117 11.04 2.08 -7.19
N ALA A 118 11.81 1.13 -6.67
CA ALA A 118 11.53 0.46 -5.41
C ALA A 118 12.48 0.93 -4.30
N GLY A 119 11.92 1.28 -3.14
CA GLY A 119 12.65 1.54 -1.92
C GLY A 119 12.38 0.46 -0.86
N GLY A 120 13.39 -0.32 -0.47
CA GLY A 120 13.27 -1.31 0.60
C GLY A 120 12.16 -2.34 0.36
N ILE A 121 11.19 -2.44 1.27
CA ILE A 121 10.05 -3.36 1.15
C ILE A 121 9.05 -2.94 0.06
N GLY A 122 9.09 -1.69 -0.43
CA GLY A 122 8.30 -1.23 -1.58
C GLY A 122 8.60 -1.98 -2.89
N VAL A 123 9.58 -2.89 -2.87
CA VAL A 123 9.83 -3.85 -3.95
C VAL A 123 8.65 -4.77 -4.23
N THR A 124 7.76 -5.04 -3.27
CA THR A 124 6.73 -6.07 -3.44
C THR A 124 5.78 -5.83 -4.62
N PRO A 125 5.08 -4.67 -4.74
CA PRO A 125 4.27 -4.39 -5.93
C PRO A 125 5.14 -4.20 -7.17
N ILE A 126 6.32 -3.60 -7.03
CA ILE A 126 7.24 -3.30 -8.13
C ILE A 126 7.80 -4.57 -8.79
N LEU A 127 8.12 -5.61 -8.00
CA LEU A 127 8.59 -6.90 -8.51
C LEU A 127 7.50 -7.59 -9.32
N CYS A 128 6.26 -7.55 -8.84
CA CYS A 128 5.10 -8.06 -9.58
C CYS A 128 4.93 -7.33 -10.92
N MET A 129 5.12 -6.00 -10.95
CA MET A 129 5.13 -5.21 -12.18
C MET A 129 6.25 -5.62 -13.13
N ALA A 130 7.48 -5.76 -12.64
CA ALA A 130 8.62 -6.19 -13.44
C ALA A 130 8.40 -7.57 -14.07
N GLU A 131 7.87 -8.53 -13.30
CA GLU A 131 7.52 -9.86 -13.80
C GLU A 131 6.46 -9.79 -14.91
N ARG A 132 5.40 -8.99 -14.69
CA ARG A 132 4.35 -8.81 -15.70
C ARG A 132 4.89 -8.17 -16.98
N LEU A 133 5.69 -7.12 -16.87
CA LEU A 133 6.25 -6.38 -18.01
C LEU A 133 7.23 -7.26 -18.80
N ALA A 134 8.07 -8.03 -18.11
CA ALA A 134 8.97 -9.00 -18.73
C ALA A 134 8.21 -10.07 -19.52
N MET A 135 7.12 -10.61 -18.94
CA MET A 135 6.30 -11.63 -19.60
C MET A 135 5.67 -11.12 -20.90
N VAL A 136 5.18 -9.88 -20.93
CA VAL A 136 4.56 -9.30 -22.14
C VAL A 136 5.57 -8.69 -23.11
N GLY A 137 6.87 -8.73 -22.78
CA GLY A 137 7.93 -8.14 -23.59
C GLY A 137 7.86 -6.61 -23.67
N ALA A 138 7.31 -5.94 -22.64
CA ALA A 138 7.28 -4.49 -22.57
C ALA A 138 8.64 -3.90 -22.17
N ASP A 139 8.93 -2.68 -22.62
CA ASP A 139 10.14 -1.96 -22.24
C ASP A 139 10.01 -1.42 -20.80
N PHE A 140 10.96 -1.77 -19.94
CA PHE A 140 11.05 -1.23 -18.60
C PHE A 140 12.47 -1.23 -18.05
N ALA A 141 12.68 -0.42 -17.02
CA ALA A 141 13.85 -0.50 -16.15
C ALA A 141 13.41 -0.43 -14.69
N MET A 142 14.01 -1.27 -13.85
CA MET A 142 13.75 -1.31 -12.41
C MET A 142 14.98 -0.81 -11.65
N HIS A 143 14.77 0.19 -10.79
CA HIS A 143 15.78 0.72 -9.88
C HIS A 143 15.40 0.35 -8.46
N TYR A 144 16.17 -0.53 -7.83
CA TYR A 144 15.89 -1.04 -6.48
C TYR A 144 16.91 -0.50 -5.47
N SER A 145 16.46 0.47 -4.68
CA SER A 145 17.24 1.11 -3.63
C SER A 145 16.98 0.48 -2.26
N SER A 146 18.05 0.23 -1.50
CA SER A 146 17.95 -0.23 -0.11
C SER A 146 19.20 0.12 0.68
N ARG A 147 19.14 0.00 2.01
CA ARG A 147 20.26 0.41 2.87
C ARG A 147 21.51 -0.44 2.67
N THR A 148 21.34 -1.77 2.62
CA THR A 148 22.42 -2.76 2.46
C THR A 148 21.88 -3.96 1.69
N ARG A 149 22.75 -4.73 1.01
CA ARG A 149 22.35 -5.99 0.33
C ARG A 149 21.62 -6.97 1.25
N ALA A 150 22.06 -7.08 2.51
CA ALA A 150 21.45 -7.99 3.49
C ALA A 150 20.02 -7.62 3.89
N ARG A 151 19.56 -6.41 3.57
CA ARG A 151 18.19 -5.90 3.81
C ARG A 151 17.37 -5.80 2.51
N THR A 152 17.89 -6.32 1.41
CA THR A 152 17.26 -6.29 0.09
C THR A 152 16.58 -7.63 -0.15
N ALA A 153 15.25 -7.64 -0.20
CA ALA A 153 14.51 -8.88 -0.42
C ALA A 153 14.62 -9.34 -1.88
N PHE A 154 14.48 -10.64 -2.12
CA PHE A 154 14.37 -11.22 -3.47
C PHE A 154 15.57 -11.01 -4.41
N VAL A 155 16.75 -10.63 -3.90
CA VAL A 155 17.93 -10.37 -4.75
C VAL A 155 18.27 -11.57 -5.62
N GLU A 156 18.30 -12.77 -5.04
CA GLU A 156 18.64 -13.99 -5.78
C GLU A 156 17.54 -14.42 -6.75
N ARG A 157 16.26 -14.20 -6.39
CA ARG A 157 15.12 -14.42 -7.29
C ARG A 157 15.19 -13.51 -8.51
N ILE A 158 15.50 -12.23 -8.30
CA ILE A 158 15.67 -11.24 -9.37
C ILE A 158 16.89 -11.60 -10.23
N ALA A 159 18.02 -11.97 -9.63
CA ALA A 159 19.23 -12.33 -10.37
C ALA A 159 19.04 -13.57 -11.24
N ALA A 160 18.19 -14.52 -10.82
CA ALA A 160 17.86 -15.72 -11.57
C ALA A 160 16.78 -15.51 -12.65
N SER A 161 16.16 -14.33 -12.72
CA SER A 161 15.04 -14.08 -13.63
C SER A 161 15.52 -13.68 -15.04
N PRO A 162 14.68 -13.88 -16.08
CA PRO A 162 14.98 -13.40 -17.43
C PRO A 162 15.12 -11.86 -17.53
N PHE A 163 14.55 -11.14 -16.56
CA PHE A 163 14.57 -9.68 -16.52
C PHE A 163 15.69 -9.10 -15.67
N ALA A 164 16.59 -9.92 -15.11
CA ALA A 164 17.76 -9.44 -14.36
C ALA A 164 18.53 -8.29 -15.07
N PRO A 165 18.73 -8.29 -16.40
CA PRO A 165 19.41 -7.18 -17.09
C PRO A 165 18.67 -5.84 -17.05
N GLN A 166 17.36 -5.83 -16.74
CA GLN A 166 16.57 -4.60 -16.58
C GLN A 166 16.61 -4.05 -15.15
N VAL A 167 17.28 -4.74 -14.21
CA VAL A 167 17.29 -4.35 -12.78
C VAL A 167 18.63 -3.76 -12.37
N HIS A 168 18.56 -2.59 -11.73
CA HIS A 168 19.69 -1.86 -11.18
C HIS A 168 19.53 -1.77 -9.66
N PHE A 169 20.48 -2.35 -8.92
CA PHE A 169 20.51 -2.26 -7.47
C PHE A 169 21.32 -1.04 -7.01
N HIS A 170 20.80 -0.35 -5.99
CA HIS A 170 21.43 0.82 -5.38
C HIS A 170 21.50 0.61 -3.85
N PHE A 171 22.70 0.52 -3.29
CA PHE A 171 22.91 0.37 -1.85
C PHE A 171 23.48 1.63 -1.22
N ASP A 172 22.85 2.13 -0.15
CA ASP A 172 23.28 3.36 0.54
C ASP A 172 24.67 3.23 1.17
N ASP A 173 24.99 2.03 1.69
CA ASP A 173 26.26 1.68 2.31
C ASP A 173 27.36 1.30 1.30
N GLY A 174 27.02 1.32 0.01
CA GLY A 174 27.95 1.03 -1.06
C GLY A 174 28.67 2.25 -1.63
N ASP A 175 29.55 1.99 -2.61
CA ASP A 175 30.28 3.01 -3.38
C ASP A 175 29.37 4.10 -3.96
N ALA A 176 29.83 5.35 -3.95
CA ALA A 176 29.04 6.48 -4.45
C ALA A 176 28.54 6.31 -5.90
N ALA A 177 29.30 5.61 -6.74
CA ALA A 177 28.95 5.33 -8.13
C ALA A 177 27.72 4.43 -8.30
N GLN A 178 27.35 3.66 -7.27
CA GLN A 178 26.17 2.79 -7.31
C GLN A 178 24.92 3.50 -6.79
N LYS A 179 25.02 4.72 -6.28
CA LYS A 179 23.86 5.45 -5.76
C LYS A 179 22.93 5.84 -6.91
N LEU A 180 21.64 5.90 -6.61
CA LEU A 180 20.63 6.28 -7.59
C LEU A 180 20.76 7.78 -7.92
N ASP A 181 21.20 8.09 -9.14
CA ASP A 181 21.16 9.44 -9.69
C ASP A 181 19.75 9.75 -10.23
N LEU A 182 18.88 10.22 -9.34
CA LEU A 182 17.51 10.60 -9.69
C LEU A 182 17.46 11.73 -10.71
N ALA A 183 18.36 12.71 -10.59
CA ALA A 183 18.38 13.87 -11.48
C ALA A 183 18.74 13.44 -12.90
N GLY A 184 19.74 12.56 -13.06
CA GLY A 184 20.10 11.98 -14.34
C GLY A 184 19.00 11.05 -14.89
N LEU A 185 18.44 10.17 -14.06
CA LEU A 185 17.42 9.21 -14.47
C LEU A 185 16.12 9.86 -14.96
N LEU A 186 15.70 10.96 -14.31
CA LEU A 186 14.39 11.58 -14.53
C LEU A 186 14.43 12.84 -15.41
N LYS A 187 15.60 13.23 -15.90
CA LYS A 187 15.88 14.52 -16.56
C LYS A 187 14.96 14.86 -17.75
N ASP A 188 14.53 13.86 -18.52
CA ASP A 188 13.85 14.05 -19.80
C ASP A 188 12.62 13.12 -19.93
N PRO A 189 11.44 13.50 -19.41
CA PRO A 189 10.22 12.69 -19.53
C PRO A 189 9.87 12.45 -21.00
N GLN A 190 9.75 11.18 -21.38
CA GLN A 190 9.37 10.79 -22.74
C GLN A 190 7.85 10.61 -22.83
N ALA A 191 7.27 10.94 -23.98
CA ALA A 191 5.86 10.68 -24.24
C ALA A 191 5.54 9.18 -24.13
N GLY A 192 4.62 8.83 -23.23
CA GLY A 192 4.24 7.43 -22.94
C GLY A 192 5.20 6.70 -22.01
N ALA A 193 6.16 7.38 -21.38
CA ALA A 193 6.89 6.82 -20.24
C ALA A 193 6.06 6.99 -18.96
N HIS A 194 6.01 5.96 -18.12
CA HIS A 194 5.33 6.00 -16.84
C HIS A 194 6.29 5.64 -15.71
N LEU A 195 6.27 6.46 -14.66
CA LEU A 195 7.07 6.27 -13.45
C LEU A 195 6.19 5.64 -12.36
N TYR A 196 6.63 4.50 -11.84
CA TYR A 196 6.03 3.82 -10.71
C TYR A 196 7.00 3.89 -9.54
N VAL A 197 6.56 4.39 -8.40
CA VAL A 197 7.40 4.46 -7.21
C VAL A 197 6.70 3.87 -5.99
N CYS A 198 7.41 3.05 -5.23
CA CYS A 198 6.94 2.54 -3.95
C CYS A 198 8.11 2.38 -2.97
N GLY A 199 7.96 2.89 -1.75
CA GLY A 199 9.02 2.86 -0.74
C GLY A 199 8.74 3.77 0.47
N PRO A 200 9.74 3.99 1.33
CA PRO A 200 9.62 4.89 2.47
C PRO A 200 9.32 6.33 2.03
N LYS A 201 8.60 7.09 2.85
CA LYS A 201 8.16 8.46 2.51
C LYS A 201 9.29 9.36 1.98
N GLY A 202 10.44 9.40 2.63
CA GLY A 202 11.57 10.21 2.17
C GLY A 202 12.10 9.82 0.78
N TYR A 203 12.05 8.53 0.44
CA TYR A 203 12.40 8.04 -0.90
C TYR A 203 11.36 8.47 -1.93
N MET A 204 10.07 8.27 -1.61
CA MET A 204 8.94 8.65 -2.45
C MET A 204 8.95 10.15 -2.75
N ASP A 205 9.10 10.97 -1.71
CA ASP A 205 9.12 12.43 -1.83
C ASP A 205 10.29 12.89 -2.71
N ALA A 206 11.48 12.30 -2.55
CA ALA A 206 12.65 12.63 -3.36
C ALA A 206 12.43 12.30 -4.86
N VAL A 207 11.89 11.11 -5.15
CA VAL A 207 11.58 10.68 -6.52
C VAL A 207 10.53 11.58 -7.16
N LEU A 208 9.38 11.77 -6.49
CA LEU A 208 8.26 12.53 -7.03
C LEU A 208 8.60 14.01 -7.18
N THR A 209 9.30 14.61 -6.22
CA THR A 209 9.76 16.01 -6.33
C THR A 209 10.71 16.19 -7.50
N THR A 210 11.66 15.26 -7.69
CA THR A 210 12.62 15.32 -8.80
C THR A 210 11.91 15.14 -10.15
N ALA A 211 10.97 14.19 -10.25
CA ALA A 211 10.20 13.96 -11.46
C ALA A 211 9.36 15.20 -11.84
N ARG A 212 8.64 15.78 -10.87
CA ARG A 212 7.86 17.01 -11.06
C ARG A 212 8.73 18.19 -11.48
N ALA A 213 9.87 18.38 -10.82
CA ALA A 213 10.83 19.42 -11.18
C ALA A 213 11.42 19.23 -12.60
N SER A 214 11.46 17.99 -13.08
CA SER A 214 11.91 17.64 -14.43
C SER A 214 10.78 17.66 -15.47
N GLY A 215 9.56 18.06 -15.08
CA GLY A 215 8.43 18.27 -15.99
C GLY A 215 7.60 17.02 -16.30
N TRP A 216 7.68 15.97 -15.49
CA TRP A 216 6.80 14.81 -15.65
C TRP A 216 5.33 15.22 -15.38
N PRO A 217 4.38 14.87 -16.26
CA PRO A 217 2.96 15.10 -16.01
C PRO A 217 2.44 14.15 -14.94
N GLU A 218 1.52 14.61 -14.08
CA GLU A 218 0.97 13.79 -12.98
C GLU A 218 0.33 12.48 -13.49
N SER A 219 -0.25 12.47 -14.69
CA SER A 219 -0.82 11.26 -15.30
C SER A 219 0.22 10.16 -15.62
N GLN A 220 1.52 10.48 -15.57
CA GLN A 220 2.62 9.54 -15.74
C GLN A 220 3.30 9.18 -14.41
N LEU A 221 2.89 9.78 -13.30
CA LEU A 221 3.43 9.55 -11.98
C LEU A 221 2.47 8.67 -11.17
N HIS A 222 2.88 7.44 -10.94
CA HIS A 222 2.12 6.46 -10.16
C HIS A 222 2.87 6.14 -8.88
N TYR A 223 2.16 6.12 -7.75
CA TYR A 223 2.78 5.84 -6.46
C TYR A 223 1.85 5.11 -5.50
N GLU A 224 2.44 4.26 -4.65
CA GLU A 224 1.75 3.62 -3.52
C GLU A 224 2.53 3.89 -2.22
N PHE A 225 1.83 4.40 -1.21
CA PHE A 225 2.36 4.53 0.14
C PHE A 225 2.00 3.30 0.96
N PHE A 226 2.92 2.76 1.78
CA PHE A 226 2.59 1.69 2.74
C PHE A 226 2.20 2.22 4.12
N ALA A 227 2.66 3.41 4.43
CA ALA A 227 2.35 4.13 5.64
C ALA A 227 2.36 5.62 5.33
N ALA A 228 1.40 6.34 5.91
CA ALA A 228 1.46 7.78 6.00
C ALA A 228 1.57 8.18 7.48
N GLU A 229 2.42 9.16 7.74
CA GLU A 229 2.37 9.88 9.02
C GLU A 229 1.16 10.80 8.96
N VAL A 230 0.14 10.49 9.75
CA VAL A 230 -1.02 11.37 9.91
C VAL A 230 -0.54 12.58 10.70
N ALA A 231 -0.34 13.71 10.02
CA ALA A 231 0.12 14.94 10.65
C ALA A 231 -0.87 15.39 11.73
N LYS A 232 -0.43 15.35 12.99
CA LYS A 232 -1.14 16.02 14.08
C LYS A 232 -0.93 17.51 13.91
N SER A 233 -2.01 18.28 13.79
CA SER A 233 -1.90 19.73 13.76
C SER A 233 -2.09 20.27 15.17
N GLU A 234 -1.31 21.27 15.57
CA GLU A 234 -1.58 22.02 16.81
C GLU A 234 -2.93 22.75 16.75
N THR A 235 -3.47 22.95 15.54
CA THR A 235 -4.80 23.53 15.32
C THR A 235 -5.93 22.49 15.33
N ASP A 236 -5.63 21.21 15.56
CA ASP A 236 -6.66 20.17 15.63
C ASP A 236 -7.61 20.46 16.80
N ALA A 237 -8.87 20.78 16.48
CA ALA A 237 -9.92 21.08 17.44
C ALA A 237 -10.92 19.91 17.57
N SER A 238 -11.70 19.91 18.64
CA SER A 238 -12.86 19.02 18.76
C SER A 238 -13.95 19.40 17.78
N PHE A 239 -14.65 18.42 17.23
CA PHE A 239 -15.79 18.61 16.34
C PHE A 239 -16.83 17.51 16.56
N GLU A 240 -17.97 17.62 15.89
CA GLU A 240 -19.07 16.66 15.99
C GLU A 240 -19.24 15.83 14.72
N VAL A 241 -19.60 14.57 14.91
CA VAL A 241 -20.04 13.68 13.84
C VAL A 241 -21.49 13.29 14.10
N GLN A 242 -22.37 13.60 13.16
CA GLN A 242 -23.77 13.20 13.21
C GLN A 242 -24.00 12.03 12.24
N LEU A 243 -24.61 10.96 12.73
CA LEU A 243 -25.02 9.81 11.92
C LEU A 243 -26.34 10.13 11.22
N ALA A 244 -26.39 10.04 9.90
CA ALA A 244 -27.60 10.35 9.14
C ALA A 244 -28.75 9.38 9.45
N SER A 245 -28.45 8.11 9.67
CA SER A 245 -29.45 7.06 9.89
C SER A 245 -30.23 7.20 11.21
N SER A 246 -29.58 7.74 12.24
CA SER A 246 -30.11 7.77 13.61
C SER A 246 -30.20 9.16 14.22
N GLY A 247 -29.57 10.17 13.61
CA GLY A 247 -29.44 11.52 14.17
C GLY A 247 -28.52 11.61 15.39
N ARG A 248 -27.92 10.50 15.84
CA ARG A 248 -26.98 10.49 16.97
C ARG A 248 -25.78 11.39 16.67
N VAL A 249 -25.39 12.19 17.65
CA VAL A 249 -24.23 13.09 17.57
C VAL A 249 -23.13 12.57 18.49
N ILE A 250 -21.93 12.42 17.94
CA ILE A 250 -20.75 11.88 18.61
C ILE A 250 -19.67 12.95 18.57
N THR A 251 -19.14 13.32 19.73
CA THR A 251 -18.04 14.29 19.84
C THR A 251 -16.70 13.61 19.57
N VAL A 252 -15.91 14.19 18.66
CA VAL A 252 -14.54 13.77 18.34
C VAL A 252 -13.59 14.74 19.02
N THR A 253 -12.84 14.29 20.03
CA THR A 253 -11.84 15.12 20.72
C THR A 253 -10.61 15.35 19.84
N LYS A 254 -9.70 16.25 20.26
CA LYS A 254 -8.47 16.54 19.52
C LYS A 254 -7.51 15.33 19.43
N ASP A 255 -7.50 14.48 20.47
CA ASP A 255 -6.53 13.40 20.63
C ASP A 255 -7.03 12.05 20.11
N GLN A 256 -8.24 12.00 19.54
CA GLN A 256 -8.82 10.79 18.97
C GLN A 256 -9.21 10.97 17.51
N THR A 257 -9.19 9.87 16.77
CA THR A 257 -9.69 9.79 15.39
C THR A 257 -11.22 9.66 15.38
N VAL A 258 -11.84 9.89 14.22
CA VAL A 258 -13.29 9.67 14.07
C VAL A 258 -13.62 8.19 14.29
N THR A 259 -12.83 7.27 13.74
CA THR A 259 -13.06 5.82 13.93
C THR A 259 -13.01 5.40 15.40
N GLN A 260 -12.09 5.96 16.20
CA GLN A 260 -12.02 5.71 17.64
C GLN A 260 -13.27 6.23 18.38
N ALA A 261 -13.71 7.45 18.06
CA ALA A 261 -14.90 8.04 18.66
C ALA A 261 -16.18 7.25 18.31
N LEU A 262 -16.32 6.83 17.05
CA LEU A 262 -17.44 6.01 16.59
C LEU A 262 -17.44 4.64 17.28
N SER A 263 -16.29 3.97 17.35
CA SER A 263 -16.16 2.67 18.02
C SER A 263 -16.51 2.75 19.51
N ALA A 264 -16.04 3.79 20.22
CA ALA A 264 -16.41 4.03 21.62
C ALA A 264 -17.91 4.27 21.82
N ALA A 265 -18.60 4.76 20.78
CA ALA A 265 -20.05 4.94 20.74
C ALA A 265 -20.82 3.71 20.19
N GLY A 266 -20.14 2.58 19.94
CA GLY A 266 -20.75 1.36 19.41
C GLY A 266 -21.13 1.43 17.94
N VAL A 267 -20.46 2.29 17.16
CA VAL A 267 -20.63 2.41 15.70
C VAL A 267 -19.38 1.89 15.02
N GLU A 268 -19.51 0.79 14.30
CA GLU A 268 -18.38 0.18 13.61
C GLU A 268 -18.20 0.75 12.20
N VAL A 269 -16.99 1.21 11.92
CA VAL A 269 -16.50 1.52 10.57
C VAL A 269 -15.37 0.55 10.27
N GLN A 270 -15.39 -0.05 9.08
CA GLN A 270 -14.35 -0.99 8.69
C GLN A 270 -13.00 -0.26 8.58
N THR A 271 -11.97 -0.75 9.24
CA THR A 271 -10.61 -0.19 9.18
C THR A 271 -9.59 -1.26 8.82
N ALA A 272 -8.50 -0.86 8.15
CA ALA A 272 -7.36 -1.72 7.86
C ALA A 272 -6.04 -1.03 8.19
N CYS A 273 -5.61 -0.03 7.41
CA CYS A 273 -4.33 0.64 7.65
C CYS A 273 -4.35 1.59 8.86
N GLU A 274 -5.48 2.27 9.11
CA GLU A 274 -5.61 3.36 10.08
C GLU A 274 -4.60 4.50 9.90
N GLN A 275 -4.18 4.73 8.65
CA GLN A 275 -3.18 5.74 8.28
C GLN A 275 -3.61 6.58 7.07
N GLY A 276 -4.86 6.46 6.60
CA GLY A 276 -5.32 7.21 5.43
C GLY A 276 -4.73 6.76 4.10
N VAL A 277 -4.30 5.51 4.01
CA VAL A 277 -3.62 4.96 2.83
C VAL A 277 -4.53 4.01 2.04
N CYS A 278 -5.38 3.25 2.72
CA CYS A 278 -6.03 2.07 2.14
C CYS A 278 -7.44 2.26 1.59
N GLY A 279 -8.11 3.37 1.93
CA GLY A 279 -9.52 3.59 1.58
C GLY A 279 -10.55 2.70 2.29
N THR A 280 -10.18 1.62 3.02
CA THR A 280 -11.13 0.71 3.69
C THR A 280 -12.18 1.42 4.56
N CYS A 281 -11.79 2.51 5.24
CA CYS A 281 -12.71 3.25 6.10
C CYS A 281 -13.49 4.36 5.38
N LEU A 282 -13.33 4.50 4.05
CA LEU A 282 -13.92 5.59 3.28
C LEU A 282 -15.42 5.70 3.58
N THR A 283 -15.81 6.88 4.06
CA THR A 283 -17.16 7.15 4.54
C THR A 283 -17.69 8.37 3.80
N ARG A 284 -18.90 8.27 3.28
CA ARG A 284 -19.57 9.35 2.57
C ARG A 284 -19.99 10.46 3.54
N VAL A 285 -19.75 11.70 3.14
CA VAL A 285 -20.07 12.93 3.88
C VAL A 285 -21.27 13.57 3.21
N LEU A 286 -22.35 13.77 3.97
CA LEU A 286 -23.59 14.38 3.50
C LEU A 286 -23.63 15.89 3.74
N SER A 287 -22.87 16.39 4.72
CA SER A 287 -22.77 17.81 5.06
C SER A 287 -21.52 18.10 5.91
N GLY A 288 -20.96 19.31 5.75
CA GLY A 288 -19.72 19.76 6.39
C GLY A 288 -18.51 19.69 5.45
N VAL A 289 -17.36 20.18 5.91
CA VAL A 289 -16.11 20.20 5.13
C VAL A 289 -15.06 19.38 5.87
N PRO A 290 -14.66 18.21 5.34
CA PRO A 290 -13.58 17.42 5.90
C PRO A 290 -12.23 18.16 5.90
N ASP A 291 -11.41 17.82 6.88
CA ASP A 291 -9.98 18.13 6.87
C ASP A 291 -9.24 16.85 6.46
N HIS A 292 -8.94 16.74 5.17
CA HIS A 292 -8.29 15.57 4.60
C HIS A 292 -6.85 15.44 5.10
N LYS A 293 -6.54 14.30 5.72
CA LYS A 293 -5.17 13.93 6.15
C LYS A 293 -4.69 12.65 5.49
N ASP A 294 -5.45 12.18 4.51
CA ASP A 294 -5.21 10.95 3.78
C ASP A 294 -4.35 11.18 2.54
N VAL A 295 -3.74 10.10 2.08
CA VAL A 295 -3.00 10.01 0.81
C VAL A 295 -3.66 9.02 -0.14
N TYR A 296 -4.94 8.71 0.12
CA TYR A 296 -5.74 7.78 -0.67
C TYR A 296 -6.55 8.53 -1.74
N LEU A 297 -7.25 9.60 -1.34
CA LEU A 297 -8.03 10.42 -2.26
C LEU A 297 -7.12 11.34 -3.07
N THR A 298 -7.42 11.48 -4.36
CA THR A 298 -6.81 12.48 -5.24
C THR A 298 -7.18 13.90 -4.77
N PRO A 299 -6.40 14.93 -5.13
CA PRO A 299 -6.75 16.32 -4.82
C PRO A 299 -8.16 16.72 -5.30
N GLU A 300 -8.58 16.21 -6.46
CA GLU A 300 -9.92 16.43 -7.02
C GLU A 300 -11.02 15.78 -6.16
N GLU A 301 -10.80 14.55 -5.71
CA GLU A 301 -11.75 13.85 -4.81
C GLU A 301 -11.80 14.50 -3.42
N GLN A 302 -10.67 14.95 -2.88
CA GLN A 302 -10.65 15.71 -1.61
C GLN A 302 -11.40 17.05 -1.75
N ALA A 303 -11.30 17.71 -2.90
CA ALA A 303 -12.00 18.96 -3.15
C ALA A 303 -13.53 18.81 -3.24
N ALA A 304 -14.03 17.61 -3.58
CA ALA A 304 -15.46 17.33 -3.66
C ALA A 304 -16.17 17.32 -2.29
N ASN A 305 -15.43 17.03 -1.20
CA ASN A 305 -15.93 16.98 0.18
C ASN A 305 -17.13 16.03 0.41
N ASP A 306 -17.38 15.07 -0.49
CA ASP A 306 -18.49 14.13 -0.44
C ASP A 306 -18.12 12.78 0.20
N GLN A 307 -16.84 12.58 0.52
CA GLN A 307 -16.31 11.40 1.20
C GLN A 307 -15.01 11.74 1.93
N PHE A 308 -14.66 10.95 2.95
CA PHE A 308 -13.37 11.08 3.65
C PHE A 308 -12.96 9.79 4.35
N THR A 309 -11.70 9.71 4.81
CA THR A 309 -11.22 8.57 5.60
C THR A 309 -11.19 8.89 7.11
N PRO A 310 -12.18 8.44 7.91
CA PRO A 310 -12.33 8.76 9.34
C PRO A 310 -11.19 8.23 10.23
N CYS A 311 -10.33 7.35 9.73
CA CYS A 311 -9.20 6.84 10.50
C CYS A 311 -8.07 7.85 10.69
N CYS A 312 -8.04 8.94 9.90
CA CYS A 312 -7.00 9.97 9.98
C CYS A 312 -7.53 11.39 9.77
N SER A 313 -8.52 11.57 8.87
CA SER A 313 -9.06 12.88 8.51
C SER A 313 -9.94 13.45 9.63
N ARG A 314 -10.02 14.78 9.68
CA ARG A 314 -10.80 15.54 10.67
C ARG A 314 -11.86 16.40 9.97
N ALA A 315 -12.26 17.52 10.58
CA ALA A 315 -13.22 18.45 10.01
C ALA A 315 -12.68 19.89 10.07
N LYS A 316 -12.92 20.66 9.01
CA LYS A 316 -12.76 22.12 8.98
C LYS A 316 -14.00 22.83 9.52
N THR A 317 -15.18 22.20 9.39
CA THR A 317 -16.43 22.67 10.01
C THR A 317 -16.62 22.07 11.41
N ALA A 318 -17.44 22.73 12.23
CA ALA A 318 -17.74 22.26 13.59
C ALA A 318 -18.47 20.90 13.64
N ARG A 319 -19.15 20.52 12.54
CA ARG A 319 -19.86 19.26 12.41
C ARG A 319 -19.70 18.67 11.01
N LEU A 320 -19.59 17.33 10.95
CA LEU A 320 -19.79 16.52 9.74
C LEU A 320 -21.07 15.67 9.91
N VAL A 321 -21.84 15.50 8.85
CA VAL A 321 -22.94 14.52 8.78
C VAL A 321 -22.49 13.38 7.89
N LEU A 322 -22.46 12.16 8.42
CA LEU A 322 -21.96 10.98 7.72
C LEU A 322 -23.11 10.05 7.32
N ASP A 323 -22.97 9.40 6.16
CA ASP A 323 -23.90 8.37 5.66
C ASP A 323 -23.70 7.04 6.40
N LEU A 324 -23.98 7.06 7.71
CA LEU A 324 -23.90 5.97 8.68
C LEU A 324 -25.19 5.91 9.50
#